data_AF-A0A948V7L0-F1
#
_entry.id   AF-A0A948V7L0-F1
#
_cell.length_a   1.000
_cell.length_b   1.000
_cell.length_c   1.000
_cell.angle_alpha   90.00
_cell.angle_beta   90.00
_cell.angle_gamma   90.00
#
_symmetry.space_group_name_H-M   'P 1'
#
loop_
_entity.id
_entity.type
_entity.pdbx_description
1 polymer ?
#
loop_
_entity_poly.entity_id
_entity_poly.type
_entity_poly.pdbx_seq_one_letter_code
_entity_poly.pdbx_strand_id
1 'polypeptide(L)'
;MMKDKLPLKILIQKDRFKAATSLEILDGESRNIRQTLVYLEKDYSILIKFIQEAIAVSKQEKRVDPRLYWLAGDNIVRFLERIDTLGFYLAQQTSVLARSIATSESFLQTLISFRLRFSNISMVNPTIPWTKYKENKVPIPENDY
;
A
#
# COMPACT_ATOMS: atom_id res chain seq x y z
N MET A 1 -17.84 -20.56 4.84
CA MET A 1 -16.91 -20.50 5.99
C MET A 1 -15.86 -19.45 5.66
N MET A 2 -15.84 -18.32 6.38
CA MET A 2 -14.67 -17.44 6.35
C MET A 2 -13.50 -18.23 6.95
N LYS A 3 -12.46 -18.50 6.16
CA LYS A 3 -11.18 -18.93 6.74
C LYS A 3 -10.71 -17.78 7.63
N ASP A 4 -10.47 -18.05 8.91
CA ASP A 4 -9.91 -17.04 9.81
C ASP A 4 -8.57 -16.57 9.24
N LYS A 5 -8.48 -15.27 8.93
CA LYS A 5 -7.27 -14.66 8.37
C LYS A 5 -6.24 -14.47 9.46
N LEU A 6 -4.98 -14.58 9.09
CA LEU A 6 -3.86 -14.57 10.01
C LEU A 6 -3.23 -13.18 10.11
N PRO A 7 -2.81 -12.74 11.31
CA PRO A 7 -2.08 -11.50 11.42
C PRO A 7 -0.73 -11.61 10.71
N LEU A 8 -0.45 -10.69 9.82
CA LEU A 8 0.86 -10.45 9.23
C LEU A 8 1.53 -9.30 9.99
N LYS A 9 2.70 -9.56 10.55
CA LYS A 9 3.56 -8.54 11.15
C LYS A 9 4.77 -8.34 10.26
N ILE A 10 5.12 -7.08 10.00
CA ILE A 10 6.36 -6.71 9.32
C ILE A 10 7.35 -6.18 10.34
N LEU A 11 8.50 -6.83 10.43
CA LEU A 11 9.63 -6.45 11.27
C LEU A 11 10.73 -5.85 10.39
N ILE A 12 11.40 -4.82 10.88
CA ILE A 12 12.56 -4.21 10.20
C ILE A 12 13.82 -4.70 10.91
N GLN A 13 14.68 -5.42 10.19
CA GLN A 13 15.95 -5.93 10.70
C GLN A 13 17.07 -5.64 9.71
N LYS A 14 18.06 -4.82 10.10
CA LYS A 14 19.24 -4.50 9.27
C LYS A 14 18.85 -4.11 7.82
N ASP A 15 17.92 -3.16 7.70
CA ASP A 15 17.35 -2.67 6.42
C ASP A 15 16.62 -3.72 5.57
N ARG A 16 16.19 -4.82 6.18
CA ARG A 16 15.37 -5.86 5.54
C ARG A 16 14.03 -5.97 6.25
N PHE A 17 12.99 -6.18 5.46
CA PHE A 17 11.66 -6.51 5.97
C PHE A 17 11.56 -8.01 6.22
N LYS A 18 10.98 -8.36 7.36
CA LYS A 18 10.70 -9.73 7.80
C LYS A 18 9.24 -9.91 8.09
N ALA A 19 8.63 -10.92 7.48
CA ALA A 19 7.22 -11.23 7.65
C ALA A 19 7.06 -12.31 8.72
N ALA A 20 6.19 -12.08 9.69
CA ALA A 20 5.88 -13.01 10.75
C ALA A 20 4.36 -13.14 10.92
N THR A 21 3.92 -14.31 11.40
CA THR A 21 2.50 -14.59 11.68
C THR A 21 2.35 -15.38 12.98
N SER A 22 1.11 -15.70 13.40
CA SER A 22 0.83 -16.49 14.61
C SER A 22 1.38 -17.92 14.47
N LEU A 23 1.84 -18.49 15.58
CA LEU A 23 2.39 -19.86 15.65
C LEU A 23 1.29 -20.94 15.75
N GLU A 24 0.03 -20.56 15.95
CA GLU A 24 -1.13 -21.44 16.18
C GLU A 24 -1.48 -22.38 15.01
N ILE A 25 -0.64 -22.41 13.96
CA ILE A 25 -0.90 -23.03 12.65
C ILE A 25 0.23 -24.01 12.27
N LEU A 26 1.14 -24.31 13.20
CA LEU A 26 2.28 -25.18 12.92
C LEU A 26 1.91 -26.66 12.73
N ASP A 27 0.65 -27.05 12.98
CA ASP A 27 0.15 -28.38 12.67
C ASP A 27 -0.26 -28.49 11.19
N GLY A 28 0.61 -29.13 10.38
CA GLY A 28 0.27 -29.65 9.05
C GLY A 28 0.70 -28.82 7.83
N GLU A 29 0.57 -27.49 7.83
CA GLU A 29 0.77 -26.64 6.63
C GLU A 29 2.08 -25.82 6.61
N SER A 30 3.00 -26.09 7.54
CA SER A 30 4.17 -25.24 7.84
C SER A 30 5.11 -24.93 6.66
N ARG A 31 5.26 -25.83 5.67
CA ARG A 31 6.09 -25.58 4.48
C ARG A 31 5.51 -24.51 3.55
N ASN A 32 4.19 -24.44 3.40
CA ASN A 32 3.51 -23.48 2.51
C ASN A 32 3.53 -22.06 3.13
N ILE A 33 3.31 -21.99 4.44
CA ILE A 33 3.34 -20.71 5.17
C ILE A 33 4.71 -20.04 5.06
N ARG A 34 5.81 -20.78 5.26
CA ARG A 34 7.16 -20.20 5.17
C ARG A 34 7.46 -19.61 3.79
N GLN A 35 7.08 -20.32 2.72
CA GLN A 35 7.27 -19.82 1.34
C GLN A 35 6.42 -18.56 1.10
N THR A 36 5.18 -18.55 1.58
CA THR A 36 4.28 -17.40 1.47
C THR A 36 4.82 -16.19 2.23
N LEU A 37 5.35 -16.37 3.44
CA LEU A 37 5.99 -15.28 4.19
C LEU A 37 7.22 -14.72 3.46
N VAL A 38 8.07 -15.58 2.89
CA VAL A 38 9.23 -15.13 2.08
C VAL A 38 8.79 -14.37 0.83
N TYR A 39 7.70 -14.79 0.19
CA TYR A 39 7.09 -14.05 -0.92
C TYR A 39 6.63 -12.66 -0.46
N LEU A 40 5.89 -12.59 0.65
CA LEU A 40 5.39 -11.35 1.23
C LEU A 40 6.52 -10.40 1.66
N GLU A 41 7.64 -10.92 2.19
CA GLU A 41 8.84 -10.11 2.49
C GLU A 41 9.35 -9.39 1.25
N LYS A 42 9.48 -10.12 0.13
CA LYS A 42 9.98 -9.56 -1.13
C LYS A 42 8.98 -8.57 -1.73
N ASP A 43 7.70 -8.94 -1.78
CA ASP A 43 6.64 -8.11 -2.33
C ASP A 43 6.49 -6.80 -1.54
N TYR A 44 6.51 -6.87 -0.21
CA TYR A 44 6.52 -5.69 0.65
C TYR A 44 7.78 -4.84 0.45
N SER A 45 8.95 -5.44 0.30
CA SER A 45 10.20 -4.70 0.04
C SER A 45 10.12 -3.92 -1.28
N ILE A 46 9.59 -4.54 -2.33
CA ILE A 46 9.37 -3.91 -3.64
C ILE A 46 8.36 -2.77 -3.52
N LEU A 47 7.24 -3.00 -2.84
CA LEU A 47 6.22 -2.00 -2.57
C LEU A 47 6.80 -0.75 -1.91
N ILE A 48 7.53 -0.92 -0.80
CA ILE A 48 8.09 0.21 -0.04
C ILE A 48 9.06 1.00 -0.89
N LYS A 49 9.95 0.31 -1.61
CA LYS A 49 10.91 0.97 -2.50
C LYS A 49 10.20 1.78 -3.59
N PHE A 50 9.20 1.19 -4.25
CA PHE A 50 8.42 1.88 -5.29
C PHE A 50 7.73 3.13 -4.75
N ILE A 51 7.07 3.05 -3.59
CA ILE A 51 6.37 4.19 -3.00
C ILE A 51 7.36 5.29 -2.59
N GLN A 52 8.49 4.93 -1.98
CA GLN A 52 9.53 5.88 -1.61
C GLN A 52 10.07 6.61 -2.83
N GLU A 53 10.32 5.90 -3.93
CA GLU A 53 10.77 6.48 -5.20
C GLU A 53 9.71 7.42 -5.79
N ALA A 54 8.43 7.00 -5.85
CA ALA A 54 7.34 7.84 -6.35
C ALA A 54 7.17 9.13 -5.53
N ILE A 55 7.31 9.05 -4.21
CA ILE A 55 7.27 10.22 -3.32
C ILE A 55 8.51 11.10 -3.51
N ALA A 56 9.69 10.51 -3.64
CA ALA A 56 10.94 11.24 -3.84
C ALA A 56 10.92 12.03 -5.15
N VAL A 57 10.53 11.40 -6.26
CA VAL A 57 10.36 12.06 -7.57
C VAL A 57 9.36 13.21 -7.45
N SER A 58 8.21 12.97 -6.80
CA SER A 58 7.21 14.01 -6.58
C SER A 58 7.72 15.24 -5.81
N LYS A 59 8.67 15.05 -4.88
CA LYS A 59 9.26 16.14 -4.08
C LYS A 59 10.34 16.93 -4.83
N GLN A 60 10.98 16.34 -5.84
CA GLN A 60 12.01 17.01 -6.65
C GLN A 60 11.39 17.96 -7.68
N GLU A 61 10.18 17.66 -8.12
CA GLU A 61 9.45 18.49 -9.08
C GLU A 61 8.95 19.78 -8.44
N LYS A 62 9.02 20.90 -9.19
CA LYS A 62 8.40 22.18 -8.80
C LYS A 62 6.89 22.02 -8.56
N ARG A 63 6.29 21.02 -9.20
CA ARG A 63 4.87 20.69 -9.12
C ARG A 63 4.70 19.18 -9.10
N VAL A 64 4.09 18.67 -8.05
CA VAL A 64 3.74 17.25 -7.90
C VAL A 64 2.80 16.82 -9.03
N ASP A 65 3.18 15.75 -9.74
CA ASP A 65 2.27 15.02 -10.61
C ASP A 65 1.35 14.14 -9.75
N PRO A 66 0.03 14.42 -9.67
CA PRO A 66 -0.90 13.65 -8.84
C PRO A 66 -0.99 12.17 -9.24
N ARG A 67 -0.61 11.80 -10.47
CA ARG A 67 -0.59 10.40 -10.92
C ARG A 67 0.44 9.56 -10.15
N LEU A 68 1.54 10.16 -9.71
CA LEU A 68 2.54 9.45 -8.88
C LEU A 68 1.96 9.06 -7.51
N TYR A 69 1.20 9.97 -6.91
CA TYR A 69 0.50 9.70 -5.65
C TYR A 69 -0.67 8.73 -5.83
N TRP A 70 -1.33 8.76 -6.99
CA TRP A 70 -2.32 7.75 -7.35
C TRP A 70 -1.67 6.37 -7.44
N LEU A 71 -0.53 6.24 -8.15
CA LEU A 71 0.21 4.99 -8.29
C LEU A 71 0.70 4.45 -6.95
N ALA A 72 1.16 5.33 -6.05
CA ALA A 72 1.53 4.94 -4.69
C ALA A 72 0.32 4.35 -3.95
N GLY A 73 -0.83 5.02 -4.00
CA GLY A 73 -2.09 4.53 -3.41
C GLY A 73 -2.54 3.20 -4.02
N ASP A 74 -2.48 3.04 -5.35
CA ASP A 74 -2.85 1.81 -6.07
C ASP A 74 -1.99 0.63 -5.64
N ASN A 75 -0.68 0.81 -5.54
CA ASN A 75 0.22 -0.26 -5.11
C ASN A 75 -0.03 -0.67 -3.65
N ILE A 76 -0.36 0.27 -2.77
CA ILE A 76 -0.76 -0.04 -1.38
C ILE A 76 -2.04 -0.88 -1.38
N VAL A 77 -3.08 -0.42 -2.08
CA VAL A 77 -4.38 -1.13 -2.13
C VAL A 77 -4.21 -2.54 -2.69
N ARG A 78 -3.51 -2.68 -3.82
CA ARG A 78 -3.25 -4.00 -4.44
C ARG A 78 -2.44 -4.93 -3.56
N PHE A 79 -1.47 -4.41 -2.80
CA PHE A 79 -0.74 -5.22 -1.84
C PHE A 79 -1.66 -5.74 -0.74
N LEU A 80 -2.52 -4.89 -0.20
CA LEU A 80 -3.47 -5.26 0.86
C LEU A 80 -4.49 -6.28 0.38
N GLU A 81 -5.01 -6.12 -0.83
CA GLU A 81 -5.88 -7.12 -1.47
C GLU A 81 -5.14 -8.45 -1.66
N ARG A 82 -3.87 -8.39 -2.06
CA ARG A 82 -3.06 -9.60 -2.26
C ARG A 82 -2.81 -10.36 -0.96
N ILE A 83 -2.40 -9.68 0.11
CA ILE A 83 -2.21 -10.36 1.41
C ILE A 83 -3.54 -10.94 1.91
N ASP A 84 -4.65 -10.25 1.65
CA ASP A 84 -5.99 -10.70 1.98
C ASP A 84 -6.34 -12.00 1.27
N THR A 85 -6.06 -12.08 -0.04
CA THR A 85 -6.25 -13.30 -0.85
C THR A 85 -5.36 -14.46 -0.41
N LEU A 86 -4.19 -14.16 0.16
CA LEU A 86 -3.27 -15.16 0.72
C LEU A 86 -3.67 -15.61 2.13
N GLY A 87 -4.78 -15.10 2.69
CA GLY A 87 -5.27 -15.46 4.00
C GLY A 87 -4.65 -14.67 5.15
N PHE A 88 -4.07 -13.50 4.87
CA PHE A 88 -3.43 -12.64 5.87
C PHE A 88 -4.10 -11.28 5.98
N TYR A 89 -3.91 -10.59 7.10
CA TYR A 89 -4.19 -9.16 7.24
C TYR A 89 -2.99 -8.46 7.87
N LEU A 90 -2.64 -7.25 7.39
CA LEU A 90 -1.52 -6.51 7.95
C LEU A 90 -1.90 -5.90 9.31
N ALA A 91 -1.28 -6.39 10.38
CA ALA A 91 -1.50 -5.85 11.72
C ALA A 91 -0.99 -4.40 11.80
N GLN A 92 -1.81 -3.49 12.35
CA GLN A 92 -1.49 -2.06 12.44
C GLN A 92 -1.11 -1.45 11.08
N GLN A 93 -1.83 -1.85 10.02
CA GLN A 93 -1.59 -1.53 8.61
C GLN A 93 -1.06 -0.11 8.37
N THR A 94 -1.81 0.92 8.80
CA THR A 94 -1.47 2.32 8.55
C THR A 94 -0.14 2.71 9.19
N SER A 95 0.07 2.31 10.44
CA SER A 95 1.28 2.66 11.20
C SER A 95 2.52 1.96 10.65
N VAL A 96 2.41 0.67 10.32
CA VAL A 96 3.51 -0.13 9.76
C VAL A 96 3.95 0.41 8.40
N LEU A 97 3.00 0.68 7.51
CA LEU A 97 3.27 1.25 6.19
C LEU A 97 3.86 2.67 6.29
N ALA A 98 3.25 3.54 7.11
CA ALA A 98 3.72 4.91 7.28
C ALA A 98 5.17 4.97 7.80
N ARG A 99 5.49 4.13 8.80
CA ARG A 99 6.85 3.96 9.31
C ARG A 99 7.81 3.46 8.23
N SER A 100 7.41 2.46 7.46
CA SER A 100 8.26 1.86 6.41
C SER A 100 8.53 2.83 5.25
N ILE A 101 7.55 3.67 4.91
CA ILE A 101 7.64 4.68 3.84
C ILE A 101 8.34 5.97 4.35
N ALA A 102 8.54 6.11 5.66
CA ALA A 102 9.02 7.34 6.31
C ALA A 102 8.10 8.55 6.06
N THR A 103 6.80 8.36 6.27
CA THR A 103 5.76 9.40 6.14
C THR A 103 4.78 9.37 7.31
N SER A 104 3.88 10.36 7.38
CA SER A 104 2.82 10.36 8.40
C SER A 104 1.69 9.41 8.03
N GLU A 105 1.02 8.85 9.05
CA GLU A 105 -0.19 8.03 8.85
C GLU A 105 -1.28 8.80 8.10
N SER A 106 -1.44 10.10 8.38
CA SER A 106 -2.39 10.98 7.69
C SER A 106 -2.10 11.14 6.20
N PHE A 107 -0.82 11.24 5.81
CA PHE A 107 -0.43 11.29 4.41
C PHE A 107 -0.71 9.96 3.71
N LEU A 108 -0.38 8.84 4.35
CA LEU A 108 -0.70 7.52 3.83
C LEU A 108 -2.21 7.33 3.61
N GLN A 109 -3.03 7.69 4.60
CA GLN A 109 -4.50 7.67 4.49
C GLN A 109 -5.01 8.57 3.36
N THR A 110 -4.35 9.71 3.13
CA THR A 110 -4.66 10.60 2.01
C THR A 110 -4.42 9.90 0.67
N LEU A 111 -3.29 9.19 0.51
CA LEU A 111 -2.99 8.44 -0.72
C LEU A 111 -4.00 7.32 -0.97
N ILE A 112 -4.34 6.55 0.07
CA ILE A 112 -5.32 5.45 -0.03
C ILE A 112 -6.69 6.03 -0.39
N SER A 113 -7.16 7.05 0.34
CA SER A 113 -8.45 7.69 0.07
C SER A 113 -8.50 8.30 -1.33
N PHE A 114 -7.41 8.92 -1.78
CA PHE A 114 -7.31 9.45 -3.14
C PHE A 114 -7.46 8.35 -4.20
N ARG A 115 -6.77 7.22 -4.02
CA ARG A 115 -6.91 6.06 -4.91
C ARG A 115 -8.31 5.45 -4.88
N LEU A 116 -8.96 5.37 -3.73
CA LEU A 116 -10.32 4.84 -3.62
C LEU A 116 -11.33 5.78 -4.30
N ARG A 117 -11.12 7.08 -4.21
CA ARG A 117 -11.98 8.10 -4.83
C ARG A 117 -11.85 8.12 -6.35
N PHE A 118 -10.65 7.99 -6.88
CA PHE A 118 -10.38 7.94 -8.32
C PHE A 118 -9.98 6.52 -8.69
N SER A 119 -10.93 5.67 -9.08
CA SER A 119 -10.69 4.23 -9.16
C SER A 119 -9.75 3.81 -10.31
N ASN A 120 -9.57 4.67 -11.30
CA ASN A 120 -8.72 4.46 -12.47
C ASN A 120 -7.78 5.66 -12.65
N ILE A 121 -6.53 5.40 -13.05
CA ILE A 121 -5.52 6.45 -13.29
C ILE A 121 -5.95 7.45 -14.36
N SER A 122 -6.76 7.02 -15.34
CA SER A 122 -7.34 7.90 -16.37
C SER A 122 -8.23 9.00 -15.80
N MET A 123 -8.78 8.81 -14.60
CA MET A 123 -9.58 9.82 -13.91
C MET A 123 -8.71 10.90 -13.24
N VAL A 124 -7.38 10.72 -13.22
CA VAL A 124 -6.43 11.66 -12.61
C VAL A 124 -5.78 12.52 -13.69
N ASN A 125 -6.23 13.75 -13.79
CA ASN A 125 -5.65 14.76 -14.66
C ASN A 125 -4.36 15.35 -14.06
N PRO A 126 -3.18 15.19 -14.70
CA PRO A 126 -1.91 15.74 -14.22
C PRO A 126 -1.83 17.28 -14.27
N THR A 127 -2.67 17.93 -15.07
CA THR A 127 -2.73 19.39 -15.17
C THR A 127 -3.50 20.04 -14.03
N ILE A 128 -4.10 19.25 -13.12
CA ILE A 128 -4.71 19.72 -11.88
C ILE A 128 -3.70 19.57 -10.73
N PRO A 129 -3.47 20.61 -9.89
CA PRO A 129 -2.51 20.51 -8.79
C PRO A 129 -2.94 19.47 -7.74
N TRP A 130 -1.97 18.74 -7.17
CA TRP A 130 -2.22 17.78 -6.08
C TRP A 130 -3.04 18.38 -4.92
N THR A 131 -2.79 19.64 -4.56
CA THR A 131 -3.52 20.32 -3.48
C THR A 131 -5.03 20.32 -3.69
N LYS A 132 -5.50 20.44 -4.94
CA LYS A 132 -6.94 20.38 -5.27
C LYS A 132 -7.52 19.00 -5.03
N TYR A 133 -6.79 17.94 -5.36
CA TYR A 133 -7.21 16.56 -5.06
C TYR A 133 -7.26 16.31 -3.56
N LYS A 134 -6.21 16.72 -2.84
CA LYS A 134 -6.12 16.60 -1.37
C LYS A 134 -7.25 17.32 -0.65
N GLU A 135 -7.62 18.52 -1.11
CA GLU A 135 -8.72 19.33 -0.56
C GLU A 135 -10.11 18.88 -1.04
N ASN A 136 -10.19 17.76 -1.74
CA ASN A 136 -11.40 17.21 -2.33
C ASN A 136 -12.12 18.12 -3.35
N LYS A 137 -11.45 19.12 -3.91
CA LYS A 137 -12.01 20.12 -4.84
C LYS A 137 -12.11 19.66 -6.30
N VAL A 138 -11.66 18.45 -6.61
CA VAL A 138 -11.75 17.87 -7.96
C VAL A 138 -12.94 16.90 -7.98
N PRO A 139 -13.98 17.13 -8.78
CA PRO A 139 -15.10 16.19 -8.88
C PRO A 139 -14.62 14.84 -9.44
N ILE A 140 -15.33 13.77 -9.08
CA ILE A 140 -15.11 12.46 -9.71
C ILE A 140 -15.71 12.58 -11.12
N PRO A 141 -14.94 12.33 -12.20
CA PRO A 141 -15.51 12.28 -13.54
C PRO A 141 -16.70 11.31 -13.54
N GLU A 142 -17.84 11.73 -14.08
CA GLU A 142 -18.94 10.81 -14.35
C GLU A 142 -18.40 9.75 -15.31
N ASN A 143 -18.55 8.48 -14.93
CA ASN A 143 -18.19 7.39 -15.81
C ASN A 143 -19.22 7.39 -16.95
N ASP A 144 -18.86 7.99 -18.09
CA ASP A 144 -19.55 7.76 -19.36
C ASP A 144 -19.25 6.31 -19.78
N TYR A 145 -20.02 5.35 -19.27
CA TYR A 145 -20.15 4.01 -19.83
C TYR A 145 -21.56 3.83 -20.40
#